data_AF-A0A7J4BAB5-F1
#
_entry.id   AF-A0A7J4BAB5-F1
#
_cell.length_a   1.000
_cell.length_b   1.000
_cell.length_c   1.000
_cell.angle_alpha   90.00
_cell.angle_beta   90.00
_cell.angle_gamma   90.00
#
_symmetry.space_group_name_H-M   'P 1'
#
loop_
_entity.id
_entity.type
_entity.pdbx_description
1 polymer ?
#
loop_
_entity_poly.entity_id
_entity_poly.type
_entity_poly.pdbx_seq_one_letter_code
_entity_poly.pdbx_strand_id
1 'polypeptide(L)'
;MVKRDKMIKELTYMIDETDDVWRKIAFYSDQRVQEILDALYVRWSDASYKNTPLDYASDEELKELYDKAIHIKEEDRDRAMLNMYRKLALSSEEE
;
A
#
# COMPACT_ATOMS: atom_id res chain seq x y z
N MET A 1 -17.79 -13.63 -4.92
CA MET A 1 -16.33 -13.41 -4.84
C MET A 1 -15.94 -12.39 -5.89
N VAL A 2 -15.26 -11.30 -5.49
CA VAL A 2 -14.63 -10.38 -6.46
C VAL A 2 -13.50 -11.16 -7.14
N LYS A 3 -13.38 -11.06 -8.47
CA LYS A 3 -12.29 -11.73 -9.19
C LYS A 3 -10.97 -11.03 -8.86
N ARG A 4 -9.90 -11.81 -8.70
CA ARG A 4 -8.54 -11.35 -8.38
C ARG A 4 -8.11 -10.11 -9.20
N ASP A 5 -8.21 -10.19 -10.52
CA ASP A 5 -7.82 -9.09 -11.42
C ASP A 5 -8.60 -7.79 -11.15
N LYS A 6 -9.85 -7.91 -10.69
CA LYS A 6 -10.66 -6.75 -10.32
C LYS A 6 -10.17 -6.13 -9.01
N MET A 7 -9.79 -6.95 -8.02
CA MET A 7 -9.22 -6.45 -6.75
C MET A 7 -7.89 -5.75 -6.97
N ILE A 8 -7.01 -6.30 -7.81
CA ILE A 8 -5.74 -5.68 -8.16
C ILE A 8 -5.98 -4.30 -8.79
N LYS A 9 -6.85 -4.22 -9.81
CA LYS A 9 -7.18 -2.95 -10.47
C LYS A 9 -7.78 -1.92 -9.52
N GLU A 10 -8.73 -2.33 -8.69
CA GLU A 10 -9.37 -1.44 -7.73
C GLU A 10 -8.37 -0.97 -6.65
N LEU A 11 -7.51 -1.85 -6.15
CA LEU A 11 -6.46 -1.50 -5.19
C LEU A 11 -5.49 -0.46 -5.78
N THR A 12 -4.99 -0.70 -6.99
CA THR A 12 -4.13 0.24 -7.72
C THR A 12 -4.84 1.58 -7.93
N TYR A 13 -6.12 1.56 -8.31
CA TYR A 13 -6.88 2.80 -8.47
C TYR A 13 -7.04 3.59 -7.15
N MET A 14 -7.43 2.90 -6.06
CA MET A 14 -7.68 3.54 -4.77
C MET A 14 -6.42 4.09 -4.10
N ILE A 15 -5.27 3.45 -4.32
CA ILE A 15 -4.03 3.79 -3.65
C ILE A 15 -3.04 4.46 -4.59
N ASP A 16 -2.69 3.88 -5.73
CA ASP A 16 -1.59 4.37 -6.56
C ASP A 16 -2.03 5.50 -7.50
N GLU A 17 -3.24 5.42 -8.04
CA GLU A 17 -3.77 6.40 -8.99
C GLU A 17 -4.54 7.54 -8.31
N THR A 18 -4.76 7.49 -7.00
CA THR A 18 -5.43 8.57 -6.27
C THR A 18 -4.55 9.84 -6.17
N ASP A 19 -5.17 11.00 -6.35
CA ASP A 19 -4.57 12.32 -6.09
C ASP A 19 -4.47 12.61 -4.58
N ASP A 20 -5.20 11.86 -3.75
CA ASP A 20 -5.16 11.96 -2.30
C ASP A 20 -3.85 11.38 -1.74
N VAL A 21 -2.78 12.18 -1.72
CA VAL A 21 -1.47 11.78 -1.19
C VAL A 21 -1.57 11.20 0.24
N TRP A 22 -2.47 11.73 1.08
CA TRP A 22 -2.68 11.22 2.43
C TRP A 22 -3.20 9.77 2.46
N ARG A 23 -3.96 9.31 1.45
CA ARG A 23 -4.42 7.92 1.35
C ARG A 23 -3.26 6.96 1.11
N LYS A 24 -2.35 7.33 0.21
CA LYS A 24 -1.10 6.59 -0.05
C LYS A 24 -0.32 6.45 1.26
N ILE A 25 -0.15 7.57 1.97
CA ILE A 25 0.61 7.59 3.22
C ILE A 25 -0.08 6.73 4.29
N ALA A 26 -1.40 6.85 4.44
CA ALA A 26 -2.16 6.02 5.38
C ALA A 26 -1.95 4.52 5.08
N PHE A 27 -2.15 4.11 3.82
CA PHE A 27 -1.99 2.72 3.39
C PHE A 27 -0.58 2.18 3.63
N TYR A 28 0.45 2.88 3.13
CA TYR A 28 1.84 2.42 3.27
C TYR A 28 2.42 2.61 4.68
N SER A 29 1.75 3.36 5.56
CA SER A 29 2.15 3.45 6.97
C SER A 29 1.68 2.27 7.81
N ASP A 30 0.76 1.44 7.31
CA ASP A 30 0.31 0.24 7.99
C ASP A 30 1.40 -0.84 7.95
N GLN A 31 1.87 -1.26 9.13
CA GLN A 31 2.94 -2.25 9.27
C GLN A 31 2.63 -3.54 8.51
N ARG A 32 1.38 -4.01 8.58
CA ARG A 32 0.98 -5.26 7.97
C ARG A 32 0.91 -5.15 6.45
N VAL A 33 0.56 -3.98 5.91
CA VAL A 33 0.70 -3.69 4.47
C VAL A 33 2.16 -3.81 4.05
N GLN A 34 3.09 -3.20 4.80
CA GLN A 34 4.52 -3.27 4.48
C GLN A 34 5.04 -4.71 4.50
N GLU A 35 4.70 -5.49 5.54
CA GLU A 35 5.09 -6.91 5.63
C GLU A 35 4.63 -7.73 4.42
N ILE A 36 3.40 -7.52 3.96
CA ILE A 36 2.88 -8.20 2.77
C ILE A 36 3.66 -7.74 1.54
N LEU A 37 3.77 -6.42 1.32
CA LEU A 37 4.45 -5.87 0.14
C LEU A 37 5.91 -6.35 0.05
N ASP A 38 6.64 -6.38 1.17
CA ASP A 38 8.02 -6.88 1.21
C ASP A 38 8.09 -8.34 0.74
N ALA A 39 7.18 -9.19 1.23
CA ALA A 39 7.09 -10.58 0.77
C ALA A 39 6.73 -10.67 -0.73
N LEU A 40 5.87 -9.79 -1.24
CA LEU A 40 5.54 -9.73 -2.67
C LEU A 40 6.75 -9.30 -3.50
N TYR A 41 7.52 -8.31 -3.06
CA TYR A 41 8.72 -7.86 -3.74
C TYR A 41 9.78 -8.97 -3.84
N VAL A 42 9.94 -9.78 -2.79
CA VAL A 42 10.82 -10.96 -2.85
C VAL A 42 10.34 -11.95 -3.90
N ARG A 43 9.06 -12.33 -3.88
CA ARG A 43 8.50 -13.28 -4.88
C ARG A 43 8.56 -12.74 -6.30
N TRP A 44 8.35 -11.44 -6.47
CA TRP A 44 8.42 -10.77 -7.76
C TRP A 44 9.85 -10.74 -8.29
N SER A 45 10.82 -10.45 -7.42
CA SER A 45 12.26 -10.52 -7.73
C SER A 45 12.67 -11.94 -8.14
N ASP A 46 12.28 -12.95 -7.36
CA ASP A 46 12.58 -14.36 -7.67
C ASP A 46 11.97 -14.80 -9.01
N ALA A 47 10.88 -14.15 -9.42
CA ALA A 47 10.22 -14.35 -10.71
C ALA A 47 10.69 -13.39 -11.82
N SER A 48 11.89 -12.79 -11.67
CA SER A 48 12.51 -11.89 -12.65
C SER A 48 11.66 -10.64 -12.98
N TYR A 49 10.93 -10.13 -12.00
CA TYR A 49 10.14 -8.89 -12.11
C TYR A 49 9.08 -8.92 -13.22
N LYS A 50 8.53 -10.10 -13.53
CA LYS A 50 7.46 -10.21 -14.54
C LYS A 50 6.14 -9.66 -13.97
N ASN A 51 5.37 -8.92 -14.77
CA ASN A 51 4.10 -8.28 -14.35
C ASN A 51 4.27 -7.34 -13.14
N THR A 52 3.34 -7.33 -12.19
CA THR A 52 3.35 -6.47 -11.00
C THR A 52 3.54 -7.29 -9.71
N PRO A 53 4.02 -6.69 -8.60
CA PRO A 53 4.12 -7.37 -7.31
C PRO A 53 2.80 -8.00 -6.84
N LEU A 54 1.67 -7.31 -7.07
CA LEU A 54 0.34 -7.77 -6.66
C LEU A 54 -0.09 -9.07 -7.37
N ASP A 55 0.46 -9.37 -8.55
CA ASP A 55 0.22 -10.64 -9.24
C ASP A 55 0.75 -11.85 -8.45
N TYR A 56 1.71 -11.65 -7.55
CA TYR A 56 2.35 -12.68 -6.73
C TYR A 56 1.74 -12.82 -5.32
N ALA A 57 0.70 -12.05 -5.01
CA ALA A 57 -0.01 -12.17 -3.74
C ALA A 57 -0.82 -13.46 -3.66
N SER A 58 -0.91 -14.09 -2.49
CA SER A 58 -1.95 -15.08 -2.27
C SER A 58 -3.34 -14.41 -2.31
N ASP A 59 -4.40 -15.19 -2.47
CA ASP A 59 -5.76 -14.62 -2.42
C ASP A 59 -6.10 -14.03 -1.04
N GLU A 60 -5.50 -14.56 0.03
CA GLU A 60 -5.64 -14.03 1.39
C GLU A 60 -4.91 -12.71 1.56
N GLU A 61 -3.66 -12.62 1.10
CA GLU A 61 -2.85 -11.38 1.15
C GLU A 61 -3.48 -10.28 0.30
N LEU A 62 -3.94 -10.61 -0.91
CA LEU A 62 -4.62 -9.65 -1.77
C LEU A 62 -5.93 -9.16 -1.14
N LYS A 63 -6.67 -10.06 -0.50
CA LYS A 63 -7.86 -9.69 0.26
C LYS A 63 -7.54 -8.79 1.44
N GLU A 64 -6.48 -9.09 2.18
CA GLU A 64 -6.05 -8.27 3.31
C GLU A 64 -5.63 -6.86 2.87
N LEU A 65 -4.86 -6.74 1.79
CA LEU A 65 -4.49 -5.45 1.20
C LEU A 65 -5.72 -4.68 0.73
N TYR A 66 -6.64 -5.35 0.05
CA TYR A 66 -7.88 -4.75 -0.43
C TYR A 66 -8.77 -4.28 0.71
N ASP A 67 -8.96 -5.13 1.73
CA ASP A 67 -9.75 -4.81 2.92
C ASP A 67 -9.15 -3.61 3.66
N LYS A 68 -7.82 -3.52 3.77
CA LYS A 68 -7.18 -2.34 4.36
C LYS A 68 -7.41 -1.08 3.53
N ALA A 69 -7.28 -1.16 2.19
CA ALA A 69 -7.47 -0.01 1.31
C ALA A 69 -8.90 0.55 1.35
N ILE A 70 -9.93 -0.30 1.34
CA ILE A 70 -11.34 0.16 1.38
C ILE A 70 -11.75 0.73 2.74
N HIS A 71 -11.03 0.37 3.81
CA HIS A 71 -11.32 0.83 5.18
C HIS A 71 -10.53 2.07 5.60
N ILE A 72 -9.71 2.66 4.72
CA ILE A 72 -9.07 3.95 4.99
C ILE A 72 -10.13 5.04 5.08
N LYS A 73 -10.23 5.69 6.24
CA LYS A 73 -11.20 6.75 6.52
C LYS A 73 -10.53 8.11 6.46
N GLU A 74 -11.35 9.17 6.33
CA GLU A 74 -10.85 10.54 6.39
C GLU A 74 -10.20 10.87 7.75
N GLU A 75 -10.64 10.22 8.84
CA GLU A 75 -10.02 10.33 10.16
C GLU A 75 -8.55 9.86 10.18
N ASP A 76 -8.15 9.00 9.24
CA ASP A 76 -6.76 8.56 9.09
C ASP A 76 -5.88 9.64 8.43
N ARG A 77 -6.49 10.66 7.80
CA ARG A 77 -5.77 11.77 7.14
C ARG A 77 -4.86 12.50 8.11
N ASP A 78 -5.36 12.88 9.28
CA ASP A 78 -4.57 13.67 10.24
C ASP A 78 -3.38 12.88 10.76
N ARG A 79 -3.57 11.58 11.03
CA ARG A 79 -2.49 10.68 11.43
C ARG A 79 -1.47 10.50 10.30
N ALA A 80 -1.94 10.29 9.07
CA ALA A 80 -1.08 10.13 7.90
C ALA A 80 -0.23 11.40 7.65
N MET A 81 -0.87 12.57 7.68
CA MET A 81 -0.19 13.86 7.51
C MET A 81 0.80 14.13 8.65
N LEU A 82 0.44 13.86 9.90
CA LEU A 82 1.35 13.99 11.03
C LEU A 82 2.60 13.11 10.87
N ASN A 83 2.41 11.86 10.44
CA ASN A 83 3.52 10.95 10.17
C ASN A 83 4.41 11.45 9.02
N MET A 84 3.81 12.01 7.97
CA MET A 84 4.54 12.63 6.86
C MET A 84 5.39 13.80 7.33
N TYR A 85 4.80 14.76 8.06
CA TYR A 85 5.51 15.93 8.57
C TYR A 85 6.64 15.55 9.52
N ARG A 86 6.41 14.55 10.39
CA ARG A 86 7.48 14.01 11.25
C ARG A 86 8.64 13.45 10.46
N LYS A 87 8.38 12.67 9.41
CA LYS A 87 9.43 12.11 8.54
C LYS A 87 10.22 13.22 7.83
N LEU A 88 9.54 14.24 7.30
CA LEU A 88 10.19 15.37 6.61
C LEU A 88 11.04 16.23 7.56
N ALA A 89 10.56 16.45 8.78
CA ALA A 89 11.32 17.18 9.80
C ALA A 89 12.61 16.43 10.16
N LEU A 90 12.52 15.12 10.41
CA LEU A 90 13.68 14.28 10.72
C LEU A 90 14.70 14.20 9.56
N SER A 91 14.23 14.10 8.31
CA SER A 91 15.14 14.05 7.16
C SER A 91 15.88 15.37 6.92
N SER A 92 15.35 16.49 7.42
CA SER A 92 15.98 17.82 7.31
C SER A 92 17.05 18.05 8.38
N GLU A 93 17.11 17.21 9.42
CA GLU A 93 18.10 17.29 10.51
C GLU A 93 19.30 16.35 10.29
N GLU A 94 19.21 15.42 9.31
CA GLU A 94 20.26 14.45 8.98
C GLU A 94 21.15 14.87 7.78
N GLU A 95 20.89 16.04 7.17
CA GLU A 95 21.73 16.68 6.12
C GLU A 95 22.68 17.76 6.68
#